data_AF-A0A0V0SBR2-F1
#
_entry.id   AF-A0A0V0SBR2-F1
#
_cell.length_a   1.000
_cell.length_b   1.000
_cell.length_c   1.000
_cell.angle_alpha   90.00
_cell.angle_beta   90.00
_cell.angle_gamma   90.00
#
_symmetry.space_group_name_H-M   'P 1'
#
loop_
_entity.id
_entity.type
_entity.pdbx_description
1 polymer ?
#
loop_
_entity_poly.entity_id
_entity_poly.type
_entity_poly.pdbx_seq_one_letter_code
_entity_poly.pdbx_strand_id
1 'polypeptide(L)'
;MADDSDLRLVPNRRGGMSFVHEGRAYKLKRAGRQKYWRCSKDKEGCGDAVWTNLDVTTVIKRNDHIESCPVDEHLAYKMEKRAVLTMRSTEETKPIPAIYDEEAFAASAEPSTSGYFPLFKRVKSTITTNTGDDFLLWQSASRHILVFATGYNIRLLAAMRTWGMNGTFKIVPQWYQQLFTIHAFVAGKLVPAVCCLCTHKDIGTYRFIFQALISRAVALEIGLNPETIIRDFETALIPPMRGCFLNALLAVLLLPFLPNST
;
A
#
# COMPACT_ATOMS: atom_id res chain seq x y z
N MET A 1 -4.98 -31.79 -2.66
CA MET A 1 -4.51 -31.63 -1.27
C MET A 1 -4.33 -30.13 -1.06
N ALA A 2 -5.09 -29.53 -0.14
CA ALA A 2 -5.03 -28.09 0.10
C ALA A 2 -3.69 -27.77 0.77
N ASP A 3 -2.92 -26.89 0.15
CA ASP A 3 -1.64 -26.41 0.66
C ASP A 3 -1.92 -25.49 1.87
N ASP A 4 -1.61 -25.96 3.08
CA ASP A 4 -1.90 -25.29 4.38
C ASP A 4 -0.82 -24.24 4.72
N SER A 5 -0.25 -23.58 3.71
CA SER A 5 1.00 -22.81 3.79
C SER A 5 0.84 -21.32 4.11
N ASP A 6 -0.37 -20.82 4.36
CA ASP A 6 -0.64 -19.37 4.45
C ASP A 6 -1.06 -18.86 5.84
N LEU A 7 -0.46 -19.39 6.90
CA LEU A 7 -0.67 -18.90 8.28
C LEU A 7 0.29 -17.76 8.62
N ARG A 8 -0.18 -16.50 8.57
CA ARG A 8 0.67 -15.32 8.85
C ARG A 8 0.32 -14.64 10.17
N LEU A 9 1.31 -14.54 11.07
CA LEU A 9 1.19 -13.90 12.37
C LEU A 9 1.32 -12.38 12.28
N VAL A 10 0.47 -11.68 13.03
CA VAL A 10 0.40 -10.22 13.08
C VAL A 10 0.33 -9.74 14.53
N PRO A 11 1.30 -8.96 15.00
CA PRO A 11 1.18 -8.26 16.26
C PRO A 11 0.12 -7.16 16.15
N ASN A 12 -0.80 -7.13 17.10
CA ASN A 12 -1.85 -6.13 17.18
C ASN A 12 -1.34 -4.87 17.93
N ARG A 13 -2.03 -3.73 17.75
CA ARG A 13 -1.65 -2.46 18.40
C ARG A 13 -1.76 -2.46 19.93
N ARG A 14 -2.38 -3.49 20.51
CA ARG A 14 -2.61 -3.64 21.95
C ARG A 14 -1.72 -4.74 22.56
N GLY A 15 -0.65 -5.15 21.87
CA GLY A 15 0.32 -6.14 22.36
C GLY A 15 -0.11 -7.61 22.27
N GLY A 16 -1.29 -7.91 21.74
CA GLY A 16 -1.73 -9.29 21.49
C GLY A 16 -1.37 -9.79 20.08
N MET A 17 -1.47 -11.10 19.87
CA MET A 17 -1.23 -11.74 18.57
C MET A 17 -2.53 -12.02 17.82
N SER A 18 -2.48 -11.94 16.50
CA SER A 18 -3.57 -12.32 15.60
C SER A 18 -2.97 -13.01 14.38
N PHE A 19 -3.75 -13.84 13.69
CA PHE A 19 -3.32 -14.40 12.41
C PHE A 19 -4.48 -14.38 11.41
N VAL A 20 -4.14 -14.50 10.13
CA VAL A 20 -5.10 -14.57 9.03
C VAL A 20 -5.04 -15.97 8.43
N HIS A 21 -6.21 -16.53 8.14
CA HIS A 21 -6.36 -17.80 7.43
C HIS A 21 -7.68 -17.78 6.65
N GLU A 22 -7.66 -18.23 5.39
CA GLU A 22 -8.81 -18.20 4.48
C GLU A 22 -9.52 -16.82 4.40
N GLY A 23 -8.74 -15.73 4.38
CA GLY A 23 -9.30 -14.37 4.33
C GLY A 23 -10.02 -13.92 5.61
N ARG A 24 -9.86 -14.64 6.72
CA ARG A 24 -10.48 -14.31 8.01
C ARG A 24 -9.43 -14.06 9.08
N ALA A 25 -9.70 -13.06 9.93
CA ALA A 25 -8.81 -12.68 11.01
C ALA A 25 -9.20 -13.35 12.33
N TYR A 26 -8.20 -13.89 13.03
CA TYR A 26 -8.34 -14.58 14.31
C TYR A 26 -7.50 -13.94 15.41
N LYS A 27 -8.03 -13.90 16.63
CA LYS A 27 -7.38 -13.35 17.82
C LYS A 27 -6.89 -14.47 18.74
N LEU A 28 -5.65 -14.38 19.23
CA LEU A 28 -5.14 -15.33 20.21
C LEU A 28 -5.91 -15.18 21.52
N LYS A 29 -6.37 -16.30 22.08
CA LYS A 29 -7.07 -16.32 23.38
C LYS A 29 -6.32 -17.14 24.43
N ARG A 30 -5.65 -18.22 24.02
CA ARG A 30 -4.86 -19.06 24.92
C ARG A 30 -3.64 -19.60 24.20
N ALA A 31 -2.50 -19.55 24.88
CA ALA A 31 -1.27 -20.24 24.47
C ALA A 31 -0.91 -21.22 25.59
N GLY A 32 -0.97 -22.52 25.29
CA GLY A 32 -0.63 -23.60 26.22
C GLY A 32 0.25 -24.63 25.52
N ARG A 33 -0.18 -25.89 25.45
CA ARG A 33 0.45 -26.90 24.57
C ARG A 33 0.17 -26.66 23.08
N GLN A 34 -0.89 -25.93 22.78
CA GLN A 34 -1.33 -25.50 21.46
C GLN A 34 -1.86 -24.07 21.57
N LYS A 35 -1.95 -23.37 20.45
CA LYS A 35 -2.53 -22.02 20.41
C LYS A 35 -4.00 -22.13 20.03
N TYR A 36 -4.85 -21.48 20.83
CA TYR A 36 -6.29 -21.38 20.61
C TYR A 36 -6.65 -19.98 20.17
N TRP A 37 -7.33 -19.92 19.04
CA TRP A 37 -7.68 -18.70 18.36
C TRP A 37 -9.18 -18.63 18.14
N ARG A 38 -9.73 -17.43 18.25
CA ARG A 38 -11.15 -17.19 17.99
C ARG A 38 -11.32 -16.16 16.88
N CYS A 39 -12.34 -16.34 16.05
CA CYS A 39 -12.69 -15.38 15.03
C CYS A 39 -12.76 -13.96 15.62
N SER A 40 -12.24 -12.98 14.88
CA SER A 40 -12.22 -11.57 15.31
C SER A 40 -13.62 -10.99 15.50
N LYS A 41 -14.64 -11.58 14.87
CA LYS A 41 -16.07 -11.28 15.00
C LYS A 41 -16.76 -12.08 16.12
N ASP A 42 -15.99 -12.55 17.10
CA ASP A 42 -16.51 -13.27 18.28
C ASP A 42 -17.60 -12.53 19.05
N LYS A 43 -17.54 -11.19 19.03
CA LYS A 43 -18.55 -10.33 19.66
C LYS A 43 -19.81 -10.11 18.81
N GLU A 44 -19.76 -10.45 17.52
CA GLU A 44 -20.87 -10.37 16.58
C GLU A 44 -21.61 -11.72 16.44
N GLY A 45 -21.30 -12.68 17.32
CA GLY A 45 -21.94 -14.00 17.35
C GLY A 45 -21.17 -15.11 16.63
N CYS A 46 -20.01 -14.82 16.03
CA CYS A 46 -19.21 -15.85 15.38
C CYS A 46 -18.48 -16.72 16.41
N GLY A 47 -18.95 -17.97 16.58
CA GLY A 47 -18.37 -18.96 17.50
C GLY A 47 -17.13 -19.68 16.98
N ASP A 48 -16.67 -19.33 15.78
CA ASP A 48 -15.60 -20.05 15.12
C ASP A 48 -14.24 -19.89 15.82
N ALA A 49 -13.49 -21.00 15.82
CA ALA A 49 -12.21 -21.12 16.46
C ALA A 49 -11.29 -22.08 15.72
N VAL A 50 -10.01 -21.75 15.78
CA VAL A 50 -8.93 -22.52 15.19
C VAL A 50 -7.92 -22.86 16.28
N TRP A 51 -7.39 -24.08 16.22
CA TRP A 51 -6.28 -24.52 17.04
C TRP A 51 -5.08 -24.78 16.14
N THR A 52 -3.93 -24.20 16.48
CA THR A 52 -2.68 -24.40 15.75
C THR A 52 -1.61 -24.95 16.68
N ASN A 53 -0.53 -25.46 16.10
CA ASN A 53 0.71 -25.70 16.85
C ASN A 53 1.29 -24.38 17.41
N LEU A 54 2.32 -24.50 18.26
CA LEU A 54 2.95 -23.35 18.92
C LEU A 54 3.57 -22.38 17.91
N ASP A 55 4.12 -22.89 16.82
CA ASP A 55 4.77 -22.10 15.79
C ASP A 55 3.79 -21.54 14.75
N VAL A 56 2.50 -21.93 14.83
CA VAL A 56 1.43 -21.44 13.94
C VAL A 56 1.74 -21.77 12.47
N THR A 57 2.36 -22.92 12.25
CA THR A 57 2.70 -23.43 10.92
C THR A 57 1.69 -24.45 10.41
N THR A 58 0.85 -25.02 11.29
CA THR A 58 -0.18 -25.99 10.92
C THR A 58 -1.48 -25.81 11.69
N VAL A 59 -2.61 -26.00 11.02
CA VAL A 59 -3.92 -26.06 11.67
C VAL A 59 -4.16 -27.47 12.21
N ILE A 60 -4.33 -27.59 13.53
CA ILE A 60 -4.58 -28.87 14.23
C ILE A 60 -6.07 -29.21 14.22
N LYS A 61 -6.92 -28.20 14.46
CA LYS A 61 -8.37 -28.37 14.53
C LYS A 61 -9.05 -27.06 14.16
N ARG A 62 -10.22 -27.15 13.52
CA ARG A 62 -11.12 -26.01 13.27
C ARG A 62 -12.56 -26.35 13.64
N ASN A 63 -13.32 -25.32 13.94
CA ASN A 63 -14.78 -25.37 13.91
C ASN A 63 -15.27 -24.77 12.58
N ASP A 64 -16.56 -24.91 12.30
CA ASP A 64 -17.18 -24.28 11.13
C ASP A 64 -17.70 -22.88 11.46
N HIS A 65 -17.65 -22.01 10.47
CA HIS A 65 -18.31 -20.71 10.55
C HIS A 65 -19.83 -20.85 10.49
N ILE A 66 -20.52 -19.90 11.12
CA ILE A 66 -21.93 -19.64 10.80
C ILE A 66 -21.97 -18.98 9.42
N GLU A 67 -22.94 -19.33 8.57
CA GLU A 67 -23.12 -18.78 7.20
C GLU A 67 -23.10 -17.23 7.16
N SER A 68 -23.46 -16.58 8.27
CA SER A 68 -23.51 -15.12 8.40
C SER A 68 -22.18 -14.43 8.74
N CYS A 69 -21.04 -15.14 8.78
CA CYS A 69 -19.73 -14.52 9.04
C CYS A 69 -19.01 -14.18 7.72
N PRO A 70 -19.25 -12.99 7.11
CA PRO A 70 -18.64 -12.64 5.84
C PRO A 70 -17.12 -12.49 6.02
N VAL A 71 -16.41 -12.99 5.01
CA VAL A 71 -14.97 -12.78 4.82
C VAL A 71 -14.73 -11.27 4.78
N ASP A 72 -13.82 -10.79 5.62
CA ASP A 72 -13.39 -9.39 5.61
C ASP A 72 -12.05 -9.32 4.89
N GLU A 73 -12.12 -9.38 3.56
CA GLU A 73 -10.95 -9.40 2.68
C GLU A 73 -10.03 -8.19 2.91
N HIS A 74 -10.58 -7.03 3.27
CA HIS A 74 -9.77 -5.83 3.54
C HIS A 74 -8.98 -5.96 4.84
N LEU A 75 -9.61 -6.45 5.89
CA LEU A 75 -8.94 -6.68 7.16
C LEU A 75 -7.87 -7.77 7.02
N ALA A 76 -8.19 -8.85 6.31
CA ALA A 76 -7.25 -9.91 5.97
C ALA A 76 -6.03 -9.36 5.22
N TYR A 77 -6.25 -8.63 4.12
CA TYR A 77 -5.20 -8.00 3.34
C TYR A 77 -4.33 -7.06 4.19
N LYS A 78 -4.93 -6.19 5.00
CA LYS A 78 -4.20 -5.25 5.88
C LYS A 78 -3.33 -5.97 6.91
N MET A 79 -3.84 -7.07 7.46
CA MET A 79 -3.14 -7.89 8.43
C MET A 79 -1.99 -8.63 7.77
N GLU A 80 -2.22 -9.23 6.61
CA GLU A 80 -1.22 -9.92 5.82
C GLU A 80 -0.06 -8.99 5.43
N LYS A 81 -0.36 -7.79 4.92
CA LYS A 81 0.67 -6.79 4.61
C LYS A 81 1.44 -6.32 5.85
N ARG A 82 0.81 -6.28 7.03
CA ARG A 82 1.50 -5.97 8.28
C ARG A 82 2.42 -7.12 8.72
N ALA A 83 2.02 -8.38 8.54
CA ALA A 83 2.88 -9.54 8.80
C ALA A 83 4.15 -9.46 7.95
N VAL A 84 4.00 -9.27 6.63
CA VAL A 84 5.13 -9.17 5.68
C VAL A 84 6.09 -8.05 6.08
N LEU A 85 5.57 -6.86 6.41
CA LEU A 85 6.40 -5.74 6.87
C LEU A 85 7.12 -6.05 8.19
N THR A 86 6.47 -6.77 9.10
CA THR A 86 7.08 -7.16 10.39
C THR A 86 8.20 -8.18 10.17
N MET A 87 7.99 -9.19 9.32
CA MET A 87 9.01 -10.19 8.99
C MET A 87 10.24 -9.54 8.35
N ARG A 88 10.04 -8.63 7.39
CA ARG A 88 11.13 -7.86 6.76
C ARG A 88 11.90 -6.99 7.76
N SER A 89 11.27 -6.54 8.85
CA SER A 89 11.94 -5.76 9.90
C SER A 89 12.70 -6.61 10.92
N THR A 90 12.45 -7.92 10.94
CA THR A 90 13.11 -8.89 11.84
C THR A 90 14.19 -9.72 11.15
N GLU A 91 14.28 -9.69 9.82
CA GLU A 91 15.38 -10.29 9.07
C GLU A 91 16.71 -9.55 9.35
N GLU A 92 17.80 -10.30 9.50
CA GLU A 92 19.13 -9.74 9.70
C GLU A 92 19.49 -8.76 8.58
N THR A 93 20.16 -7.66 8.94
CA THR A 93 20.45 -6.55 8.04
C THR A 93 21.39 -6.99 6.92
N LYS A 94 20.82 -7.46 5.81
CA LYS A 94 21.60 -7.77 4.60
C LYS A 94 22.19 -6.47 4.02
N PRO A 95 23.39 -6.52 3.43
CA PRO A 95 23.96 -5.38 2.73
C PRO A 95 23.08 -4.98 1.54
N ILE A 96 22.90 -3.66 1.35
CA ILE A 96 21.99 -3.02 0.38
C ILE A 96 22.03 -3.63 -1.05
N PRO A 97 23.19 -4.03 -1.61
CA PRO A 97 23.23 -4.66 -2.94
C PRO A 97 22.50 -6.01 -3.01
N ALA A 98 22.60 -6.84 -1.97
CA ALA A 98 21.98 -8.16 -1.96
C ALA A 98 20.43 -8.09 -1.88
N ILE A 99 19.91 -7.05 -1.24
CA ILE A 99 18.46 -6.77 -1.19
C ILE A 99 17.93 -6.40 -2.59
N TYR A 100 18.73 -5.65 -3.36
CA TYR A 100 18.34 -5.22 -4.71
C TYR A 100 18.16 -6.39 -5.67
N ASP A 101 19.09 -7.34 -5.64
CA ASP A 101 19.07 -8.51 -6.52
C ASP A 101 17.94 -9.49 -6.12
N GLU A 102 17.70 -9.69 -4.82
CA GLU A 102 16.60 -10.52 -4.31
C GLU A 102 15.21 -9.93 -4.61
N GLU A 103 15.02 -8.61 -4.41
CA GLU A 103 13.73 -7.95 -4.71
C GLU A 103 13.42 -7.89 -6.21
N ALA A 104 14.44 -7.69 -7.05
CA ALA A 104 14.28 -7.75 -8.51
C ALA A 104 13.79 -9.13 -8.98
N PHE A 105 14.25 -10.20 -8.31
CA PHE A 105 13.84 -11.56 -8.61
C PHE A 105 12.41 -11.86 -8.14
N ALA A 106 12.03 -11.40 -6.94
CA ALA A 106 10.69 -11.61 -6.38
C ALA A 106 9.58 -10.85 -7.14
N ALA A 107 9.86 -9.64 -7.61
CA ALA A 107 8.91 -8.84 -8.38
C ALA A 107 8.55 -9.46 -9.75
N SER A 108 9.38 -10.38 -10.26
CA SER A 108 9.11 -11.11 -11.50
C SER A 108 8.19 -12.32 -11.32
N ALA A 109 7.97 -12.79 -10.08
CA ALA A 109 7.37 -14.09 -9.81
C ALA A 109 5.90 -14.04 -9.31
N GLU A 110 5.36 -12.88 -8.95
CA GLU A 110 3.98 -12.80 -8.44
C GLU A 110 2.94 -12.84 -9.57
N PRO A 111 1.98 -13.79 -9.54
CA PRO A 111 0.86 -13.81 -10.47
C PRO A 111 -0.09 -12.63 -10.20
N SER A 112 -0.56 -11.99 -11.26
CA SER A 112 -1.52 -10.89 -11.19
C SER A 112 -2.93 -11.40 -10.87
N THR A 113 -3.33 -11.32 -9.60
CA THR A 113 -4.72 -11.57 -9.16
C THR A 113 -5.61 -10.38 -9.55
N SER A 114 -5.92 -10.26 -10.84
CA SER A 114 -6.77 -9.20 -11.42
C SER A 114 -8.25 -9.61 -11.55
N GLY A 115 -8.62 -10.79 -11.05
CA GLY A 115 -9.86 -11.48 -11.44
C GLY A 115 -11.14 -11.12 -10.70
N TYR A 116 -11.16 -10.22 -9.71
CA TYR A 116 -12.39 -9.96 -8.94
C TYR A 116 -12.51 -8.49 -8.51
N PHE A 117 -12.87 -7.62 -9.45
CA PHE A 117 -13.25 -6.23 -9.14
C PHE A 117 -14.65 -5.95 -9.68
N PRO A 118 -15.64 -5.63 -8.81
CA PRO A 118 -16.91 -5.07 -9.27
C PRO A 118 -16.63 -3.78 -10.04
N LEU A 119 -17.22 -3.70 -11.24
CA LEU A 119 -17.08 -2.58 -12.17
C LEU A 119 -17.27 -1.25 -11.42
N PHE A 120 -16.18 -0.49 -11.24
CA PHE A 120 -16.24 0.86 -10.67
C PHE A 120 -17.26 1.66 -11.46
N LYS A 121 -18.42 2.00 -10.86
CA LYS A 121 -19.28 3.04 -11.40
C LYS A 121 -18.41 4.28 -11.48
N ARG A 122 -18.10 4.68 -12.71
CA ARG A 122 -17.34 5.87 -13.12
C ARG A 122 -17.39 6.91 -12.01
N VAL A 123 -16.25 7.16 -11.34
CA VAL A 123 -16.14 8.33 -10.45
C VAL A 123 -16.68 9.50 -11.26
N LYS A 124 -17.68 10.21 -10.73
CA LYS A 124 -18.30 11.36 -11.43
C LYS A 124 -17.14 12.20 -11.98
N SER A 125 -17.21 12.55 -13.26
CA SER A 125 -16.14 13.18 -14.05
C SER A 125 -15.64 14.52 -13.51
N THR A 126 -16.17 14.96 -12.37
CA THR A 126 -15.96 16.25 -11.75
C THR A 126 -15.92 16.03 -10.25
N ILE A 127 -14.73 15.72 -9.73
CA ILE A 127 -14.41 15.92 -8.32
C ILE A 127 -13.74 17.28 -8.27
N THR A 128 -14.39 18.24 -7.60
CA THR A 128 -13.89 19.60 -7.46
C THR A 128 -13.42 19.86 -6.04
N THR A 129 -12.51 20.82 -5.89
CA THR A 129 -12.16 21.39 -4.59
C THR A 129 -13.33 22.23 -4.04
N ASN A 130 -13.23 22.64 -2.77
CA ASN A 130 -14.17 23.61 -2.18
C ASN A 130 -14.16 24.97 -2.91
N THR A 131 -13.12 25.25 -3.69
CA THR A 131 -12.98 26.45 -4.54
C THR A 131 -13.54 26.25 -5.95
N GLY A 132 -14.04 25.06 -6.28
CA GLY A 132 -14.62 24.74 -7.59
C GLY A 132 -13.61 24.26 -8.64
N ASP A 133 -12.34 24.09 -8.27
CA ASP A 133 -11.29 23.65 -9.21
C ASP A 133 -11.36 22.14 -9.44
N ASP A 134 -11.12 21.69 -10.67
CA ASP A 134 -10.98 20.27 -10.97
C ASP A 134 -9.83 19.64 -10.17
N PHE A 135 -10.17 18.64 -9.36
CA PHE A 135 -9.24 17.96 -8.47
C PHE A 135 -8.86 16.55 -8.95
N LEU A 136 -9.74 15.87 -9.68
CA LEU A 136 -9.40 14.60 -10.33
C LEU A 136 -8.60 14.89 -11.61
N LEU A 137 -7.27 14.76 -11.50
CA LEU A 137 -6.34 15.03 -12.59
C LEU A 137 -6.41 13.94 -13.66
N TRP A 138 -6.47 12.66 -13.25
CA TRP A 138 -6.50 11.53 -14.18
C TRP A 138 -7.07 10.27 -13.54
N GLN A 139 -7.64 9.39 -14.37
CA GLN A 139 -8.08 8.07 -13.96
C GLN A 139 -7.80 7.00 -15.03
N SER A 140 -7.46 5.79 -14.58
CA SER A 140 -7.42 4.59 -15.43
C SER A 140 -8.52 3.63 -15.02
N ALA A 141 -9.39 3.30 -15.97
CA ALA A 141 -10.42 2.28 -15.77
C ALA A 141 -9.83 0.87 -15.74
N SER A 142 -8.81 0.59 -16.56
CA SER A 142 -8.23 -0.75 -16.69
C SER A 142 -7.29 -1.12 -15.55
N ARG A 143 -6.58 -0.14 -15.00
CA ARG A 143 -5.69 -0.34 -13.85
C ARG A 143 -6.28 0.14 -12.53
N HIS A 144 -7.48 0.72 -12.55
CA HIS A 144 -8.12 1.28 -11.36
C HIS A 144 -7.22 2.25 -10.59
N ILE A 145 -6.64 3.23 -11.30
CA ILE A 145 -5.79 4.26 -10.69
C ILE A 145 -6.57 5.57 -10.70
N LEU A 146 -6.55 6.30 -9.59
CA LEU A 146 -7.04 7.68 -9.53
C LEU A 146 -5.89 8.59 -9.11
N VAL A 147 -5.69 9.69 -9.83
CA VAL A 147 -4.67 10.71 -9.56
C VAL A 147 -5.37 12.03 -9.29
N PHE A 148 -5.10 12.62 -8.13
CA PHE A 148 -5.70 13.86 -7.67
C PHE A 148 -4.64 14.96 -7.55
N ALA A 149 -4.87 16.08 -8.23
CA ALA A 149 -4.12 17.32 -8.06
C ALA A 149 -4.83 18.46 -8.80
N THR A 150 -4.65 19.69 -8.32
CA THR A 150 -5.06 20.91 -9.03
C THR A 150 -3.95 21.46 -9.91
N GLY A 151 -4.26 22.40 -10.80
CA GLY A 151 -3.23 23.13 -11.54
C GLY A 151 -2.26 23.89 -10.64
N TYR A 152 -2.73 24.40 -9.50
CA TYR A 152 -1.89 25.03 -8.48
C TYR A 152 -0.86 24.04 -7.90
N ASN A 153 -1.29 22.81 -7.60
CA ASN A 153 -0.39 21.79 -7.07
C ASN A 153 0.71 21.41 -8.07
N ILE A 154 0.40 21.37 -9.37
CA ILE A 154 1.40 21.11 -10.42
C ILE A 154 2.39 22.26 -10.54
N ARG A 155 1.91 23.51 -10.47
CA ARG A 155 2.76 24.71 -10.42
C ARG A 155 3.67 24.70 -9.20
N LEU A 156 3.16 24.27 -8.04
CA LEU A 156 3.95 24.14 -6.82
C LEU A 156 5.07 23.12 -7.00
N LEU A 157 4.78 21.94 -7.55
CA LEU A 157 5.81 20.93 -7.83
C LEU A 157 6.87 21.45 -8.80
N ALA A 158 6.48 22.17 -9.85
CA ALA A 158 7.41 22.76 -10.80
C ALA A 158 8.34 23.82 -10.17
N ALA A 159 7.84 24.59 -9.20
CA ALA A 159 8.62 25.59 -8.49
C ALA A 159 9.62 24.98 -7.50
N MET A 160 9.38 23.75 -7.03
CA MET A 160 10.22 23.11 -6.03
C MET A 160 11.27 22.18 -6.66
N ARG A 161 12.52 22.33 -6.22
CA ARG A 161 13.66 21.50 -6.65
C ARG A 161 13.73 20.16 -5.92
N THR A 162 13.14 20.06 -4.74
CA THR A 162 13.15 18.84 -3.93
C THR A 162 11.74 18.31 -3.72
N TRP A 163 11.53 17.07 -4.13
CA TRP A 163 10.26 16.37 -3.98
C TRP A 163 10.41 15.22 -2.99
N GLY A 164 9.35 14.95 -2.23
CA GLY A 164 9.22 13.76 -1.39
C GLY A 164 8.16 12.82 -1.98
N MET A 165 8.39 11.52 -1.94
CA MET A 165 7.41 10.52 -2.37
C MET A 165 7.23 9.48 -1.27
N ASN A 166 5.98 9.07 -1.03
CA ASN A 166 5.68 8.13 0.03
C ASN A 166 4.49 7.23 -0.32
N GLY A 167 4.60 5.96 0.01
CA GLY A 167 3.52 5.00 0.02
C GLY A 167 2.89 4.80 1.40
N THR A 168 1.60 5.09 1.57
CA THR A 168 0.90 4.80 2.83
C THR A 168 -0.19 3.75 2.69
N PHE A 169 -0.21 2.80 3.63
CA PHE A 169 -1.14 1.65 3.66
C PHE A 169 -2.25 1.78 4.71
N LYS A 170 -2.07 2.68 5.68
CA LYS A 170 -2.91 2.74 6.88
C LYS A 170 -4.28 3.38 6.63
N ILE A 171 -4.45 4.17 5.56
CA ILE A 171 -5.63 5.03 5.31
C ILE A 171 -6.13 4.85 3.86
N VAL A 172 -6.23 3.61 3.40
CA VAL A 172 -6.61 3.31 2.02
C VAL A 172 -8.00 2.65 1.98
N PRO A 173 -8.94 3.11 1.13
CA PRO A 173 -10.25 2.48 0.98
C PRO A 173 -10.15 1.00 0.61
N GLN A 174 -11.24 0.24 0.82
CA GLN A 174 -11.29 -1.21 0.66
C GLN A 174 -10.68 -1.73 -0.65
N TRP A 175 -10.82 -0.96 -1.72
CA TRP A 175 -10.50 -1.36 -3.09
C TRP A 175 -9.08 -1.01 -3.55
N TYR A 176 -8.34 -0.22 -2.76
CA TYR A 176 -6.99 0.23 -3.14
C TYR A 176 -5.94 -0.38 -2.22
N GLN A 177 -4.78 -0.70 -2.79
CA GLN A 177 -3.65 -1.26 -2.08
C GLN A 177 -2.77 -0.19 -1.43
N GLN A 178 -2.75 1.02 -1.97
CA GLN A 178 -1.89 2.12 -1.51
C GLN A 178 -2.49 3.49 -1.81
N LEU A 179 -2.25 4.43 -0.89
CA LEU A 179 -2.27 5.86 -1.18
C LEU A 179 -0.82 6.29 -1.39
N PHE A 180 -0.48 6.61 -2.64
CA PHE A 180 0.83 7.13 -3.03
C PHE A 180 0.75 8.65 -3.10
N THR A 181 1.70 9.35 -2.49
CA THR A 181 1.70 10.83 -2.45
C THR A 181 3.02 11.40 -2.94
N ILE A 182 2.94 12.49 -3.70
CA ILE A 182 4.08 13.32 -4.10
C ILE A 182 3.97 14.65 -3.37
N HIS A 183 5.03 15.01 -2.68
CA HIS A 183 5.13 16.18 -1.82
C HIS A 183 6.13 17.19 -2.40
N ALA A 184 5.77 18.45 -2.31
CA ALA A 184 6.68 19.57 -2.50
C ALA A 184 7.32 19.95 -1.16
N PHE A 185 8.64 20.17 -1.14
CA PHE A 185 9.32 20.67 0.05
C PHE A 185 9.30 22.21 0.09
N VAL A 186 8.45 22.81 0.93
CA VAL A 186 8.21 24.25 1.00
C VAL A 186 8.52 24.76 2.40
N ALA A 187 9.44 25.71 2.53
CA ALA A 187 9.80 26.35 3.81
C ALA A 187 10.06 25.35 4.96
N GLY A 188 10.82 24.28 4.67
CA GLY A 188 11.15 23.25 5.67
C GLY A 188 10.06 22.19 5.90
N LYS A 189 8.93 22.25 5.19
CA LYS A 189 7.78 21.36 5.37
C LYS A 189 7.45 20.61 4.09
N LEU A 190 6.96 19.38 4.24
CA LEU A 190 6.45 18.59 3.11
C LEU A 190 4.95 18.83 2.94
N VAL A 191 4.59 19.37 1.77
CA VAL A 191 3.20 19.66 1.41
C VAL A 191 2.77 18.65 0.34
N PRO A 192 1.76 17.79 0.59
CA PRO A 192 1.26 16.87 -0.42
C PRO A 192 0.64 17.65 -1.58
N ALA A 193 1.17 17.45 -2.78
CA ALA A 193 0.71 18.12 -4.00
C ALA A 193 -0.10 17.16 -4.91
N VAL A 194 0.31 15.90 -4.98
CA VAL A 194 -0.37 14.87 -5.77
C VAL A 194 -0.69 13.68 -4.88
N CYS A 195 -1.93 13.21 -4.94
CA CYS A 195 -2.39 12.03 -4.22
C CYS A 195 -2.91 11.00 -5.22
N CYS A 196 -2.46 9.76 -5.11
CA CYS A 196 -2.82 8.68 -6.02
C CYS A 196 -3.40 7.49 -5.25
N LEU A 197 -4.58 7.03 -5.63
CA LEU A 197 -5.14 5.78 -5.15
C LEU A 197 -4.78 4.68 -6.15
N CYS A 198 -4.01 3.70 -5.69
CA CYS A 198 -3.43 2.65 -6.52
C CYS A 198 -3.92 1.27 -6.07
N THR A 199 -4.29 0.42 -7.02
CA THR A 199 -4.62 -1.00 -6.80
C THR A 199 -3.40 -1.91 -6.89
N HIS A 200 -2.29 -1.42 -7.42
CA HIS A 200 -1.03 -2.15 -7.56
C HIS A 200 0.16 -1.26 -7.20
N LYS A 201 1.34 -1.87 -7.07
CA LYS A 201 2.61 -1.23 -6.70
C LYS A 201 3.74 -1.58 -7.68
N ASP A 202 3.36 -1.89 -8.91
CA ASP A 202 4.28 -2.30 -9.95
C ASP A 202 4.84 -1.09 -10.72
N ILE A 203 5.92 -1.33 -11.45
CA ILE A 203 6.57 -0.35 -12.34
C ILE A 203 5.57 0.29 -13.31
N GLY A 204 4.63 -0.50 -13.84
CA GLY A 204 3.62 -0.01 -14.78
C GLY A 204 2.69 1.00 -14.12
N THR A 205 2.22 0.72 -12.91
CA THR A 205 1.36 1.63 -12.14
C THR A 205 2.02 3.00 -11.93
N TYR A 206 3.28 3.00 -11.48
CA TYR A 206 4.03 4.25 -11.29
C TYR A 206 4.32 4.98 -12.61
N ARG A 207 4.60 4.25 -13.68
CA ARG A 207 4.75 4.84 -15.03
C ARG A 207 3.50 5.60 -15.46
N PHE A 208 2.31 5.03 -15.27
CA PHE A 208 1.06 5.71 -15.62
C PHE A 208 0.83 6.96 -14.77
N ILE A 209 1.16 6.92 -13.48
CA ILE A 209 1.04 8.08 -12.58
C ILE A 209 1.94 9.23 -13.06
N PHE A 210 3.22 8.97 -13.32
CA PHE A 210 4.14 10.00 -13.79
C PHE A 210 3.79 10.51 -15.20
N GLN A 211 3.32 9.63 -16.09
CA GLN A 211 2.87 10.05 -17.41
C GLN A 211 1.65 10.98 -17.33
N ALA A 212 0.70 10.69 -16.44
CA ALA A 212 -0.45 11.57 -16.20
C ALA A 212 0.00 12.93 -15.64
N LEU A 213 0.95 12.92 -14.70
CA LEU A 213 1.53 14.13 -14.13
C LEU A 213 2.23 15.01 -15.18
N ILE A 214 3.08 14.41 -16.02
CA ILE A 214 3.78 15.10 -17.11
C ILE A 214 2.78 15.64 -18.14
N SER A 215 1.80 14.83 -18.52
CA SER A 215 0.78 15.25 -19.49
C SER A 215 0.01 16.48 -18.99
N ARG A 216 -0.29 16.54 -17.68
CA ARG A 216 -0.92 17.71 -17.07
C ARG A 216 0.01 18.92 -17.03
N ALA A 217 1.30 18.72 -16.73
CA ALA A 217 2.28 19.81 -16.74
C ALA A 217 2.46 20.42 -18.14
N VAL A 218 2.53 19.57 -19.18
CA VAL A 218 2.57 20.00 -20.58
C VAL A 218 1.30 20.79 -20.94
N ALA A 219 0.12 20.32 -20.54
CA ALA A 219 -1.14 21.03 -20.78
C ALA A 219 -1.23 22.39 -20.05
N LEU A 220 -0.42 22.61 -19.01
CA LEU A 220 -0.31 23.87 -18.30
C LEU A 220 0.88 24.73 -18.76
N GLU A 221 1.62 24.25 -19.77
CA GLU A 221 2.85 24.87 -20.30
C GLU A 221 3.94 25.04 -19.25
N ILE A 222 4.12 24.05 -18.39
CA ILE A 222 5.09 24.06 -17.29
C ILE A 222 6.04 22.86 -17.39
N GLY A 223 7.33 23.12 -17.20
CA GLY A 223 8.34 22.06 -17.05
C GLY A 223 8.44 21.56 -15.62
N LEU A 224 8.40 20.24 -15.43
CA LEU A 224 8.71 19.59 -14.16
C LEU A 224 10.18 19.13 -14.19
N ASN A 225 11.02 19.72 -13.33
CA ASN A 225 12.44 19.40 -13.28
C ASN A 225 12.97 19.40 -11.83
N PRO A 226 12.60 18.40 -11.01
CA PRO A 226 13.17 18.26 -9.68
C PRO A 226 14.68 17.95 -9.77
N GLU A 227 15.49 18.59 -8.92
CA GLU A 227 16.90 18.27 -8.73
C GLU A 227 17.09 17.07 -7.81
N THR A 228 16.21 16.88 -6.83
CA THR A 228 16.28 15.78 -5.87
C THR A 228 14.91 15.19 -5.61
N ILE A 229 14.81 13.87 -5.67
CA ILE A 229 13.61 13.12 -5.30
C ILE A 229 13.97 12.22 -4.12
N ILE A 230 13.35 12.52 -2.98
CA ILE A 230 13.45 11.74 -1.76
C ILE A 230 12.32 10.72 -1.75
N ARG A 231 12.64 9.44 -1.58
CA ARG A 231 11.66 8.35 -1.59
C ARG A 231 11.97 7.31 -0.53
N ASP A 232 10.99 6.49 -0.21
CA ASP A 232 11.18 5.28 0.58
C ASP A 232 11.86 4.16 -0.27
N PHE A 233 12.00 2.96 0.30
CA PHE A 233 12.66 1.83 -0.34
C PHE A 233 11.87 1.19 -1.50
N GLU A 234 10.74 1.77 -1.94
CA GLU A 234 9.92 1.17 -2.98
C GLU A 234 10.66 1.15 -4.35
N THR A 235 11.18 -0.03 -4.71
CA THR A 235 12.06 -0.26 -5.87
C THR A 235 11.35 -0.08 -7.21
N ALA A 236 10.06 -0.38 -7.27
CA ALA A 236 9.24 -0.20 -8.47
C ALA A 236 9.14 1.27 -8.95
N LEU A 237 9.45 2.24 -8.07
CA LEU A 237 9.50 3.67 -8.45
C LEU A 237 10.73 4.03 -9.27
N ILE A 238 11.85 3.30 -9.16
CA ILE A 238 13.14 3.68 -9.78
C ILE A 238 13.03 3.81 -11.29
N PRO A 239 12.57 2.77 -12.03
CA PRO A 239 12.60 2.84 -13.49
C PRO A 239 11.71 3.97 -14.04
N PRO A 240 10.47 4.17 -13.56
CA PRO A 240 9.64 5.30 -13.97
C PRO A 240 10.26 6.67 -13.68
N MET A 241 10.83 6.88 -12.49
CA MET A 241 11.46 8.18 -12.17
C MET A 241 12.65 8.47 -13.06
N ARG A 242 13.53 7.48 -13.30
CA ARG A 242 14.67 7.66 -14.21
C ARG A 242 14.22 7.92 -15.65
N GLY A 243 13.12 7.32 -16.08
CA GLY A 243 12.54 7.58 -17.40
C GLY A 243 11.92 8.97 -17.54
N CYS A 244 11.41 9.54 -16.44
CA CYS A 244 10.70 10.83 -16.45
C CYS A 244 11.58 12.03 -16.10
N PHE A 245 12.54 11.86 -15.19
CA PHE A 245 13.36 12.93 -14.60
C PHE A 245 14.84 12.54 -14.64
N LEU A 246 15.42 12.58 -15.84
CA LEU A 246 16.79 12.09 -16.11
C LEU A 246 17.88 12.76 -15.26
N ASN A 247 17.67 14.02 -14.85
CA ASN A 247 18.64 14.82 -14.11
C ASN A 247 18.43 14.78 -12.58
N ALA A 248 17.36 14.13 -12.10
CA ALA A 248 17.04 14.13 -10.68
C ALA A 248 17.93 13.15 -9.91
N LEU A 249 18.53 13.63 -8.82
CA LEU A 249 19.19 12.77 -7.84
C LEU A 249 18.13 12.01 -7.04
N LEU A 250 18.19 10.68 -7.05
CA LEU A 250 17.30 9.83 -6.26
C LEU A 250 17.93 9.56 -4.89
N ALA A 251 17.35 10.13 -3.83
CA ALA A 251 17.77 9.92 -2.45
C ALA A 251 16.79 8.98 -1.73
N VAL A 252 17.32 8.08 -0.90
CA VAL A 252 16.50 7.16 -0.08
C VAL A 252 16.36 7.75 1.33
N LEU A 253 15.14 7.74 1.84
CA LEU A 253 14.83 8.15 3.21
C LEU A 253 14.92 6.95 4.16
N LEU A 254 15.82 7.02 5.14
CA LEU A 254 16.04 5.95 6.13
C LEU A 254 14.96 5.86 7.22
N LEU A 255 14.02 6.82 7.29
CA LEU A 255 12.91 6.84 8.27
C LEU A 255 11.59 7.20 7.56
N PRO A 256 10.49 6.44 7.70
CA PRO A 256 9.23 6.74 7.02
C PRO A 256 8.68 8.11 7.43
N PHE A 257 8.18 8.89 6.47
CA PHE A 257 7.47 10.15 6.72
C PHE A 257 6.19 9.88 7.50
N LEU A 258 6.27 9.96 8.83
CA LEU A 258 5.09 10.09 9.67
C LEU A 258 4.82 11.59 9.84
N PRO A 259 3.63 12.11 9.49
CA PRO A 259 3.23 13.38 10.04
C PRO A 259 3.16 13.19 11.56
N ASN A 260 4.01 13.91 12.29
CA ASN A 260 3.85 14.07 13.73
C ASN A 260 2.49 14.75 13.94
N SER A 261 1.46 13.95 14.26
CA SER A 261 0.25 14.46 14.89
C SER A 261 0.62 14.79 16.33
N THR A 262 0.80 16.07 16.62
CA THR A 262 0.55 16.62 17.96
C THR A 262 -0.93 16.52 18.28
#